data_AF-A0A554VSQ0-F1
#
_entry.id   AF-A0A554VSQ0-F1
#
_cell.length_a   1.000
_cell.length_b   1.000
_cell.length_c   1.000
_cell.angle_alpha   90.00
_cell.angle_beta   90.00
_cell.angle_gamma   90.00
#
_symmetry.space_group_name_H-M   'P 1'
#
loop_
_entity.id
_entity.type
_entity.pdbx_description
1 polymer ?
#
loop_
_entity_poly.entity_id
_entity_poly.type
_entity_poly.pdbx_seq_one_letter_code
_entity_poly.pdbx_strand_id
1 'polypeptide(L)' 'MNSHENGTSDTFHLQPHSERPDLRSLHVREDVARTGRCGNVHLATGRTCILPERHAGSCDFVGPDDAKGLVT' A
#
# COMPACT_ATOMS: atom_id res chain seq x y z
N MET A 1 16.19 -48.69 -7.15
CA MET A 1 15.50 -47.55 -7.77
C MET A 1 14.57 -46.99 -6.71
N ASN A 2 15.01 -45.95 -5.98
CA ASN A 2 14.19 -45.31 -4.96
C ASN A 2 13.61 -44.04 -5.57
N SER A 3 12.32 -44.09 -5.89
CA SER A 3 11.54 -42.94 -6.32
C SER A 3 11.29 -42.07 -5.10
N HIS A 4 12.03 -40.97 -4.98
CA HIS A 4 11.65 -39.88 -4.10
C HIS A 4 10.65 -39.02 -4.86
N GLU A 5 9.37 -39.28 -4.60
CA GLU A 5 8.24 -38.45 -4.98
C GLU A 5 8.46 -37.06 -4.36
N ASN A 6 9.08 -36.15 -5.12
CA ASN A 6 9.10 -34.75 -4.76
C ASN A 6 7.71 -34.19 -5.06
N GLY A 7 6.80 -34.42 -4.11
CA GLY A 7 5.57 -33.66 -3.93
C GLY A 7 5.96 -32.21 -3.68
N THR A 8 6.35 -31.52 -4.75
CA THR A 8 6.59 -30.09 -4.78
C THR A 8 5.22 -29.51 -4.54
N SER A 9 4.97 -29.25 -3.28
CA SER A 9 3.71 -28.78 -2.75
C SER A 9 3.48 -27.47 -3.43
N ASP A 10 2.59 -27.50 -4.42
CA ASP A 10 2.01 -26.32 -5.04
C ASP A 10 1.26 -25.59 -3.92
N THR A 11 2.04 -24.85 -3.15
CA THR A 11 1.54 -23.82 -2.27
C THR A 11 1.16 -22.72 -3.22
N PHE A 12 -0.01 -22.89 -3.85
CA PHE A 12 -0.86 -21.82 -4.30
C PHE A 12 -1.06 -20.93 -3.08
N HIS A 13 -0.09 -20.06 -2.85
CA HIS A 13 -0.24 -18.89 -2.03
C HIS A 13 -1.26 -18.07 -2.82
N LEU A 14 -2.54 -18.33 -2.57
CA LEU A 14 -3.58 -17.32 -2.67
C LEU A 14 -3.10 -16.19 -1.76
N GLN A 15 -2.15 -15.39 -2.23
CA GLN A 15 -1.88 -14.08 -1.67
C GLN A 15 -3.22 -13.38 -1.84
N PRO A 16 -3.89 -12.95 -0.76
CA PRO A 16 -5.16 -12.28 -0.92
C PRO A 16 -4.95 -11.12 -1.87
N HIS A 17 -5.54 -11.24 -3.04
CA HIS A 17 -5.69 -10.20 -4.03
C HIS A 17 -6.25 -8.98 -3.26
N SER A 18 -5.42 -7.96 -3.00
CA SER A 18 -5.69 -6.69 -2.27
C SER A 18 -4.84 -6.40 -1.02
N GLU A 19 -3.78 -7.15 -0.70
CA GLU A 19 -2.79 -6.65 0.27
C GLU A 19 -1.98 -5.56 -0.44
N ARG A 20 -2.33 -4.28 -0.32
CA ARG A 20 -1.40 -3.18 -0.64
C ARG A 20 -0.19 -3.38 0.27
N PRO A 21 0.96 -3.93 -0.18
CA PRO A 21 2.10 -4.15 0.69
C PRO A 21 2.64 -2.81 1.21
N ASP A 22 2.37 -1.75 0.44
CA ASP A 22 2.65 -0.36 0.77
C ASP A 22 1.95 0.10 2.06
N LEU A 23 0.82 -0.47 2.46
CA LEU A 23 0.11 -0.10 3.70
C LEU A 23 0.97 -0.33 4.96
N ARG A 24 1.83 -1.35 4.96
CA ARG A 24 2.72 -1.63 6.10
C ARG A 24 3.96 -0.74 6.13
N SER A 25 4.13 0.11 5.12
CA SER A 25 5.31 0.97 5.00
C SER A 25 5.13 2.22 5.86
N LEU A 26 6.15 2.60 6.63
CA LEU A 26 6.18 3.87 7.36
C LEU A 26 5.99 5.09 6.44
N HIS A 27 6.24 4.91 5.15
CA HIS A 27 6.05 5.91 4.10
C HIS A 27 4.62 6.00 3.59
N VAL A 28 3.65 5.27 4.14
CA VAL A 28 2.25 5.30 3.71
C VAL A 28 1.32 5.43 4.90
N ARG A 29 0.42 6.42 4.86
CA ARG A 29 -0.70 6.54 5.79
C ARG A 29 -1.79 5.60 5.35
N GLU A 30 -1.93 4.49 6.07
CA GLU A 30 -2.94 3.46 5.78
C GLU A 30 -4.36 4.02 5.73
N ASP A 31 -4.69 4.93 6.63
CA ASP A 31 -6.00 5.55 6.74
C ASP A 31 -6.41 6.25 5.44
N VAL A 32 -5.50 7.01 4.84
CA VAL A 32 -5.69 7.70 3.55
C VAL A 32 -5.61 6.71 2.39
N ALA A 33 -4.72 5.74 2.47
CA ALA A 33 -4.57 4.71 1.45
C ALA A 33 -5.84 3.85 1.29
N ARG A 34 -6.51 3.53 2.40
CA ARG A 34 -7.75 2.74 2.44
C ARG A 34 -8.92 3.44 1.78
N THR A 35 -8.87 4.76 1.61
CA THR A 35 -9.89 5.52 0.86
C THR A 35 -9.65 5.55 -0.65
N GLY A 36 -8.76 4.70 -1.17
CA GLY A 36 -8.43 4.64 -2.60
C GLY A 36 -7.47 5.74 -3.04
N ARG A 37 -6.72 6.34 -2.09
CA ARG A 37 -5.70 7.35 -2.38
C ARG A 37 -4.29 6.76 -2.35
N CYS A 38 -3.33 7.53 -2.84
CA CYS A 38 -1.92 7.20 -2.83
C CYS A 38 -1.42 6.99 -1.39
N GLY A 39 -1.74 7.91 -0.47
CA GLY A 39 -1.43 7.78 0.95
C GLY A 39 0.06 7.89 1.29
N ASN A 40 0.95 8.10 0.32
CA ASN A 40 2.38 8.30 0.57
C ASN A 40 2.62 9.48 1.52
N VAL A 41 3.46 9.29 2.54
CA VAL A 41 3.82 10.28 3.53
C VAL A 41 5.26 10.74 3.29
N HIS A 42 5.42 12.05 3.18
CA HIS A 42 6.73 12.68 3.16
C HIS A 42 7.23 12.87 4.60
N LEU A 43 8.05 11.94 5.09
CA LEU A 43 8.49 11.86 6.50
C LEU A 43 9.13 13.16 7.03
N ALA A 44 9.87 13.89 6.19
CA ALA A 44 10.54 15.13 6.61
C ALA A 44 9.55 16.28 6.90
N THR A 45 8.35 16.26 6.32
CA THR A 45 7.35 17.34 6.48
C THR A 45 6.02 16.86 7.07
N GLY A 46 5.83 15.55 7.23
CA GLY A 46 4.58 14.94 7.68
C GLY A 46 3.42 15.07 6.68
N ARG A 47 3.69 15.53 5.46
CA ARG A 47 2.66 15.73 4.43
C ARG A 47 2.25 14.41 3.80
N THR A 48 1.00 14.31 3.37
CA THR A 48 0.44 13.07 2.82
C THR A 48 -0.09 13.28 1.41
N CYS A 49 0.17 12.33 0.52
CA CYS A 49 -0.31 12.35 -0.84
C CYS A 49 -1.78 11.95 -0.88
N ILE A 50 -2.60 12.85 -1.41
CA ILE A 50 -4.06 12.67 -1.50
C ILE A 50 -4.53 12.37 -2.92
N LEU A 51 -3.62 12.19 -3.87
CA LEU A 51 -3.99 11.77 -5.23
C LEU A 51 -4.59 10.36 -5.21
N PRO A 52 -5.30 9.95 -6.29
CA PRO A 52 -5.79 8.59 -6.42
C PRO A 52 -4.67 7.56 -6.24
N GLU A 53 -5.04 6.34 -5.84
CA GLU A 53 -4.09 5.24 -5.84
C GLU A 53 -3.45 5.07 -7.23
N ARG A 54 -2.13 4.81 -7.25
CA ARG A 54 -1.33 4.62 -8.48
C ARG A 54 -1.48 5.74 -9.52
N HIS A 55 -1.69 6.99 -9.08
CA HIS A 55 -1.72 8.15 -9.97
C HIS A 55 -0.44 8.26 -10.83
N ALA A 56 -0.59 8.82 -12.04
CA ALA A 56 0.56 9.16 -12.87
C ALA A 56 1.25 10.44 -12.34
N GLY A 57 2.57 10.53 -12.48
CA GLY A 57 3.36 11.69 -12.07
C GLY A 57 3.76 11.70 -10.59
N SER A 58 4.26 12.85 -10.14
CA SER A 58 4.75 13.04 -8.77
C SER A 58 3.60 13.13 -7.76
N CYS A 59 3.86 12.69 -6.52
CA CYS A 59 2.90 12.79 -5.42
C CYS A 59 2.57 14.26 -5.10
N ASP A 60 1.27 14.56 -4.94
CA ASP A 60 0.82 15.85 -4.45
C ASP A 60 0.61 15.79 -2.94
N PHE A 61 1.56 16.37 -2.20
CA PHE A 61 1.63 16.26 -0.75
C PHE A 61 0.94 17.45 -0.08
N VAL A 62 -0.16 17.19 0.61
CA VAL A 62 -0.90 18.18 1.41
C VAL A 62 -0.62 18.03 2.90
N GLY A 63 -1.03 19.03 3.68
CA GLY A 63 -0.91 18.99 5.13
C GLY A 63 -1.66 17.80 5.76
N PRO A 64 -1.25 17.36 6.96
CA PRO A 64 -1.87 16.21 7.62
C PRO A 64 -3.36 16.42 7.92
N ASP A 65 -3.76 17.67 8.21
CA ASP A 65 -5.14 18.07 8.46
C ASP A 65 -6.02 17.93 7.21
N ASP A 66 -5.56 18.47 6.08
CA ASP A 66 -6.23 18.36 4.77
C ASP A 66 -6.40 16.88 4.36
N ALA A 67 -5.33 16.09 4.48
CA ALA A 67 -5.38 14.66 4.23
C ALA A 67 -6.32 13.91 5.19
N LYS A 68 -6.52 14.38 6.43
CA LYS A 68 -7.45 13.79 7.39
C LYS A 68 -8.90 14.13 7.07
N GLY A 69 -9.18 15.31 6.53
CA GLY A 69 -10.51 15.69 6.06
C GLY A 69 -11.04 14.77 4.95
N LEU A 70 -10.15 14.15 4.17
CA LEU A 70 -10.49 13.25 3.08
C LEU A 70 -10.80 11.80 3.50
N VAL A 71 -10.64 11.46 4.79
CA VAL A 71 -10.91 10.10 5.32
C VAL A 71 -12.29 10.00 6.00
N THR A 72 -13.25 10.80 5.53
CA THR A 72 -14.63 10.83 6.06
C THR A 72 -15.48 9.70 5.51
#